data_AF-Q5DWW1-F1
#
_entry.id   AF-Q5DWW1-F1
#
_cell.length_a   1.000
_cell.length_b   1.000
_cell.length_c   1.000
_cell.angle_alpha   90.00
_cell.angle_beta   90.00
_cell.angle_gamma   90.00
#
_symmetry.space_group_name_H-M   'P 1'
#
loop_
_entity.id
_entity.type
_entity.pdbx_description
1 polymer ?
#
loop_
_entity_poly.entity_id
_entity_poly.type
_entity_poly.pdbx_seq_one_letter_code
_entity_poly.pdbx_strand_id
1 'polypeptide(L)'
;MAPGTLTELAGESKLNSKFVRDEDERPKVAYNVFSDEIPVISLAGIDDVDGKRGEICRQIVEACENWGIFQVVDHGVDTNLVADMTRLARDFFALPPEDKLRFDMSGGKKGGFIVSSHLQGEAVQDWREIVTYFSYPVRNRDYSRWPDKPEGWVKVTEGV
;
A
#
# COMPACT_ATOMS: atom_id res chain seq x y z
N MET A 1 -3.88 -24.56 -10.75
CA MET A 1 -2.64 -23.92 -11.23
C MET A 1 -2.21 -22.93 -10.17
N ALA A 2 -0.93 -22.92 -9.78
CA ALA A 2 -0.41 -21.85 -8.94
C ALA A 2 -0.65 -20.51 -9.68
N PRO A 3 -1.11 -19.45 -9.00
CA PRO A 3 -1.23 -18.16 -9.65
C PRO A 3 0.17 -17.73 -10.11
N GLY A 4 0.33 -17.55 -11.42
CA GLY A 4 1.52 -16.90 -11.96
C GLY A 4 1.59 -15.48 -11.44
N THR A 5 2.80 -14.97 -11.24
CA THR A 5 3.04 -13.57 -10.80
C THR A 5 2.61 -12.57 -11.86
N LEU A 6 2.43 -11.31 -11.47
CA LEU A 6 2.20 -10.27 -12.48
C LEU A 6 3.35 -10.12 -13.45
N THR A 7 4.59 -10.38 -13.00
CA THR A 7 5.77 -10.34 -13.87
C THR A 7 5.68 -11.37 -14.99
N GLU A 8 5.19 -12.58 -14.70
CA GLU A 8 4.95 -13.60 -15.71
C GLU A 8 3.80 -13.20 -16.65
N LEU A 9 2.69 -12.71 -16.09
CA LEU A 9 1.52 -12.26 -16.86
C LEU A 9 1.81 -11.06 -17.76
N ALA A 10 2.75 -10.19 -17.36
CA ALA A 10 3.18 -9.03 -18.14
C ALA A 10 3.97 -9.43 -19.41
N GLY A 11 4.50 -10.65 -19.47
CA GLY A 11 5.15 -11.19 -20.66
C GLY A 11 4.18 -11.70 -21.73
N GLU A 12 2.88 -11.79 -21.42
CA GLU A 12 1.87 -12.24 -22.38
C GLU A 12 1.57 -11.15 -23.43
N SER A 13 1.33 -11.57 -24.68
CA SER A 13 1.03 -10.66 -25.79
C SER A 13 -0.41 -10.13 -25.78
N LYS A 14 -1.26 -10.63 -24.90
CA LYS A 14 -2.67 -10.23 -24.75
C LYS A 14 -3.02 -10.10 -23.28
N LEU A 15 -3.72 -9.02 -22.92
CA LEU A 15 -4.27 -8.87 -21.58
C LEU A 15 -5.37 -9.90 -21.36
N ASN A 16 -5.24 -10.69 -20.29
CA ASN A 16 -6.26 -11.65 -19.90
C ASN A 16 -7.57 -10.93 -19.55
N SER A 17 -8.69 -11.39 -20.11
CA SER A 17 -10.02 -10.77 -19.92
C SER A 17 -10.42 -10.69 -18.45
N LYS A 18 -9.86 -11.57 -17.60
CA LYS A 18 -10.09 -11.50 -16.16
C LYS A 18 -9.66 -10.17 -15.56
N PHE A 19 -8.76 -9.38 -16.15
CA PHE A 19 -8.34 -8.07 -15.62
C PHE A 19 -9.03 -6.88 -16.28
N VAL A 20 -9.93 -7.13 -17.22
CA VAL A 20 -10.60 -6.10 -18.00
C VAL A 20 -11.91 -5.74 -17.30
N ARG A 21 -12.00 -4.50 -16.80
CA ARG A 21 -13.24 -3.96 -16.23
C ARG A 21 -14.32 -3.82 -17.29
N ASP A 22 -15.58 -3.95 -16.89
CA ASP A 22 -16.73 -3.67 -17.74
C ASP A 22 -16.72 -2.20 -18.18
N GLU A 23 -17.29 -1.91 -19.35
CA GLU A 23 -17.14 -0.58 -19.98
C GLU A 23 -17.69 0.56 -19.11
N ASP A 24 -18.73 0.30 -18.34
CA ASP A 24 -19.38 1.26 -17.44
C ASP A 24 -18.59 1.51 -16.13
N GLU A 25 -17.69 0.58 -15.77
CA GLU A 25 -16.79 0.68 -14.62
C GLU A 25 -15.44 1.35 -14.95
N ARG A 26 -15.13 1.56 -16.23
CA ARG A 26 -13.86 2.18 -16.65
C ARG A 26 -13.82 3.67 -16.30
N PRO A 27 -12.63 4.25 -16.08
CA PRO A 27 -12.48 5.68 -15.79
C PRO A 27 -13.16 6.54 -16.86
N LYS A 28 -14.05 7.43 -16.42
CA LYS A 28 -14.78 8.39 -17.29
C LYS A 28 -14.05 9.71 -17.45
N VAL A 29 -13.01 9.93 -16.65
CA VAL A 29 -12.16 11.13 -16.67
C VAL A 29 -10.91 10.87 -17.50
N ALA A 30 -10.37 11.93 -18.10
CA ALA A 30 -9.14 11.83 -18.89
C ALA A 30 -7.94 11.49 -17.98
N TYR A 31 -7.10 10.54 -18.42
CA TYR A 31 -5.96 10.03 -17.64
C TYR A 31 -4.85 11.08 -17.38
N ASN A 32 -4.89 12.21 -18.08
CA ASN A 32 -3.89 13.27 -18.08
C ASN A 32 -4.41 14.60 -17.53
N VAL A 33 -5.60 14.60 -16.92
CA VAL A 33 -6.18 15.77 -16.26
C VAL A 33 -6.18 15.50 -14.76
N PHE A 34 -5.23 16.12 -14.06
CA PHE A 34 -5.05 15.99 -12.62
C PHE A 34 -5.58 17.25 -11.92
N SER A 35 -6.12 17.07 -10.71
CA SER A 35 -6.47 18.18 -9.82
C SER A 35 -5.33 18.37 -8.82
N ASP A 36 -4.85 19.60 -8.67
CA ASP A 36 -3.85 20.00 -7.66
C ASP A 36 -4.52 20.46 -6.35
N GLU A 37 -5.81 20.21 -6.19
CA GLU A 37 -6.62 20.77 -5.10
C GLU A 37 -6.64 19.90 -3.83
N ILE A 38 -6.04 18.69 -3.87
CA ILE A 38 -5.96 17.83 -2.68
C ILE A 38 -5.21 18.58 -1.57
N PRO A 39 -5.82 18.79 -0.38
CA PRO A 39 -5.19 19.56 0.68
C PRO A 39 -3.83 18.99 1.09
N VAL A 40 -2.86 19.87 1.29
CA VAL A 40 -1.54 19.55 1.86
C VAL A 40 -1.47 20.21 3.23
N ILE A 41 -1.35 19.41 4.28
CA ILE A 41 -1.36 19.87 5.67
C ILE A 41 0.00 19.60 6.31
N SER A 42 0.64 20.66 6.84
CA SER A 42 1.86 20.54 7.63
C SER A 42 1.53 20.24 9.09
N LEU A 43 2.21 19.26 9.68
CA LEU A 43 2.12 18.99 11.13
C LEU A 43 3.19 19.73 11.94
N ALA A 44 3.93 20.66 11.33
CA ALA A 44 4.96 21.42 12.04
C ALA A 44 4.34 22.26 13.19
N GLY A 45 4.65 21.87 14.42
CA GLY A 45 4.10 22.51 15.62
C GLY A 45 2.77 21.92 16.10
N ILE A 46 2.40 20.70 15.66
CA ILE A 46 1.19 20.01 16.17
C ILE A 46 1.22 19.77 17.69
N ASP A 47 2.41 19.68 18.29
CA ASP A 47 2.57 19.50 19.73
C ASP A 47 2.35 20.80 20.54
N ASP A 48 2.31 21.95 19.88
CA ASP A 48 2.06 23.25 20.50
C ASP A 48 0.55 23.46 20.75
N VAL A 49 0.09 22.96 21.90
CA VAL A 49 -1.33 22.92 22.29
C VAL A 49 -1.98 24.30 22.29
N ASP A 50 -1.28 25.32 22.79
CA ASP A 50 -1.77 26.70 22.87
C ASP A 50 -1.40 27.53 21.63
N GLY A 51 -0.65 26.95 20.69
CA GLY A 51 -0.29 27.57 19.42
C GLY A 51 -0.96 26.90 18.24
N LYS A 52 -0.15 26.26 17.37
CA LYS A 52 -0.60 25.84 16.04
C LYS A 52 -1.54 24.63 16.04
N ARG A 53 -1.61 23.86 17.12
CA ARG A 53 -2.40 22.62 17.17
C ARG A 53 -3.86 22.82 16.80
N GLY A 54 -4.50 23.88 17.32
CA GLY A 54 -5.91 24.16 17.05
C GLY A 54 -6.19 24.38 15.56
N GLU A 55 -5.34 25.15 14.89
CA GLU A 55 -5.45 25.41 13.45
C GLU A 55 -5.17 24.16 12.61
N ILE A 56 -4.14 23.38 12.95
CA ILE A 56 -3.82 22.12 12.26
C ILE A 56 -4.98 21.13 12.38
N CYS A 57 -5.56 20.98 13.57
CA CYS A 57 -6.74 20.12 13.77
C CYS A 57 -7.93 20.59 12.94
N ARG A 58 -8.17 21.91 12.86
CA ARG A 58 -9.25 22.48 12.04
C ARG A 58 -9.05 22.17 10.55
N GLN A 59 -7.83 22.31 10.04
CA GLN A 59 -7.49 21.97 8.66
C GLN A 59 -7.71 20.48 8.36
N ILE A 60 -7.35 19.60 9.30
CA ILE A 60 -7.58 18.15 9.15
C ILE A 60 -9.08 17.86 9.07
N VAL A 61 -9.89 18.45 9.96
CA VAL A 61 -11.36 18.28 9.94
C VAL A 61 -11.93 18.77 8.61
N GLU A 62 -11.55 19.96 8.17
CA GLU A 62 -12.03 20.56 6.91
C GLU A 62 -11.64 19.69 5.69
N ALA A 63 -10.43 19.15 5.66
CA ALA A 63 -10.01 18.23 4.60
C ALA A 63 -10.77 16.90 4.64
N CYS A 64 -11.01 16.33 5.83
CA CYS A 64 -11.83 15.13 5.97
C CYS A 64 -13.27 15.35 5.49
N GLU A 65 -13.90 16.49 5.84
CA GLU A 65 -15.28 16.80 5.49
C GLU A 65 -15.46 17.08 3.99
N ASN A 66 -14.53 17.83 3.40
CA ASN A 66 -14.66 18.28 2.00
C ASN A 66 -14.04 17.32 0.98
N TRP A 67 -12.98 16.59 1.36
CA TRP A 67 -12.20 15.74 0.44
C TRP A 67 -12.19 14.26 0.82
N GLY A 68 -12.23 13.93 2.11
CA GLY A 68 -12.04 12.56 2.61
C GLY A 68 -10.59 12.03 2.47
N ILE A 69 -9.68 12.83 1.92
CA ILE A 69 -8.25 12.54 1.78
C ILE A 69 -7.44 13.84 1.80
N PHE A 70 -6.20 13.78 2.30
CA PHE A 70 -5.23 14.88 2.27
C PHE A 70 -3.81 14.32 2.31
N GLN A 71 -2.85 15.15 1.92
CA GLN A 71 -1.42 14.87 2.06
C GLN A 71 -0.90 15.49 3.35
N VAL A 72 0.05 14.80 4.00
CA VAL A 72 0.69 15.28 5.22
C VAL A 72 2.16 15.56 4.97
N VAL A 73 2.63 16.73 5.39
CA VAL A 73 4.06 17.11 5.40
C VAL A 73 4.50 17.46 6.82
N ASP A 74 5.81 17.51 7.07
CA ASP A 74 6.37 17.79 8.39
C ASP A 74 5.84 16.87 9.50
N HIS A 75 5.54 15.61 9.16
CA HIS A 75 4.93 14.62 10.06
C HIS A 75 5.90 14.03 11.10
N GLY A 76 7.18 14.43 11.10
CA GLY A 76 8.17 13.99 12.08
C GLY A 76 8.70 12.56 11.91
N VAL A 77 8.28 11.83 10.87
CA VAL A 77 8.82 10.50 10.55
C VAL A 77 10.14 10.66 9.81
N ASP A 78 11.19 9.94 10.25
CA ASP A 78 12.51 9.98 9.64
C ASP A 78 12.43 9.62 8.14
N THR A 79 12.96 10.50 7.29
CA THR A 79 12.99 10.30 5.84
C THR A 79 13.83 9.10 5.44
N ASN A 80 14.86 8.74 6.21
CA ASN A 80 15.65 7.54 5.99
C ASN A 80 14.83 6.27 6.24
N LEU A 81 13.98 6.27 7.27
CA LEU A 81 13.08 5.15 7.57
C LEU A 81 12.11 4.90 6.40
N VAL A 82 11.52 5.97 5.86
CA VAL A 82 10.62 5.91 4.69
C VAL A 82 11.38 5.43 3.45
N ALA A 83 12.59 5.94 3.21
CA ALA A 83 13.43 5.54 2.08
C ALA A 83 13.82 4.05 2.17
N ASP A 84 14.21 3.57 3.36
CA ASP A 84 14.56 2.17 3.57
C ASP A 84 13.37 1.24 3.37
N MET A 85 12.19 1.56 3.93
CA MET A 85 11.00 0.75 3.70
C MET A 85 10.60 0.75 2.22
N THR A 86 10.72 1.88 1.54
CA THR A 86 10.44 1.98 0.09
C THR A 86 11.41 1.10 -0.72
N ARG A 87 12.69 1.12 -0.38
CA ARG A 87 13.72 0.28 -1.02
C ARG A 87 13.44 -1.21 -0.78
N LEU A 88 13.23 -1.62 0.47
CA LEU A 88 12.95 -3.01 0.83
C LEU A 88 11.69 -3.54 0.11
N ALA A 89 10.63 -2.72 0.02
CA ALA A 89 9.42 -3.09 -0.72
C ALA A 89 9.71 -3.31 -2.22
N ARG A 90 10.44 -2.40 -2.87
CA ARG A 90 10.82 -2.54 -4.28
C ARG A 90 11.65 -3.81 -4.51
N ASP A 91 12.64 -4.02 -3.66
CA ASP A 91 13.53 -5.19 -3.72
C ASP A 91 12.74 -6.50 -3.52
N PHE A 92 11.79 -6.54 -2.58
CA PHE A 92 10.91 -7.70 -2.36
C PHE A 92 10.08 -8.03 -3.61
N PHE A 93 9.43 -7.03 -4.23
CA PHE A 93 8.60 -7.29 -5.42
C PHE A 93 9.42 -7.65 -6.67
N ALA A 94 10.71 -7.28 -6.70
CA ALA A 94 11.67 -7.69 -7.72
C ALA A 94 12.21 -9.11 -7.53
N LEU A 95 11.94 -9.76 -6.38
CA LEU A 95 12.33 -11.15 -6.16
C LEU A 95 11.62 -12.11 -7.13
N PRO A 96 12.24 -13.27 -7.42
CA PRO A 96 11.59 -14.33 -8.15
C PRO A 96 10.25 -14.76 -7.53
N PRO A 97 9.29 -15.23 -8.35
CA PRO A 97 7.98 -15.71 -7.88
C PRO A 97 8.04 -16.68 -6.70
N GLU A 98 8.97 -17.64 -6.73
CA GLU A 98 9.15 -18.66 -5.71
C GLU A 98 9.45 -18.07 -4.33
N ASP A 99 10.21 -16.98 -4.26
CA ASP A 99 10.55 -16.32 -3.00
C ASP A 99 9.34 -15.59 -2.41
N LYS A 100 8.53 -14.96 -3.26
CA LYS A 100 7.30 -14.25 -2.85
C LYS A 100 6.19 -15.23 -2.45
N LEU A 101 6.01 -16.31 -3.21
CA LEU A 101 4.96 -17.32 -3.00
C LEU A 101 5.16 -18.17 -1.73
N ARG A 102 6.36 -18.17 -1.12
CA ARG A 102 6.58 -18.74 0.22
C ARG A 102 5.66 -18.12 1.27
N PHE A 103 5.26 -16.86 1.07
CA PHE A 103 4.37 -16.13 1.96
C PHE A 103 2.91 -16.22 1.55
N ASP A 104 2.51 -17.10 0.62
CA ASP A 104 1.14 -17.20 0.10
C ASP A 104 0.06 -17.08 1.20
N MET A 105 -0.88 -16.15 0.98
CA MET A 105 -1.99 -15.81 1.89
C MET A 105 -3.27 -16.60 1.59
N SER A 106 -3.28 -17.50 0.60
CA SER A 106 -4.45 -18.31 0.30
C SER A 106 -4.89 -19.16 1.50
N GLY A 107 -6.19 -19.47 1.56
CA GLY A 107 -6.77 -20.29 2.63
C GLY A 107 -7.06 -19.55 3.96
N GLY A 108 -7.20 -18.22 3.93
CA GLY A 108 -7.61 -17.44 5.11
C GLY A 108 -6.49 -17.15 6.11
N LYS A 109 -5.22 -17.29 5.69
CA LYS A 109 -4.07 -16.94 6.52
C LYS A 109 -4.05 -15.43 6.77
N LYS A 110 -3.67 -15.03 7.98
CA LYS A 110 -3.57 -13.62 8.36
C LYS A 110 -2.26 -13.01 7.85
N GLY A 111 -2.32 -12.36 6.68
CA GLY A 111 -1.15 -11.71 6.07
C GLY A 111 -0.29 -12.69 5.27
N GLY A 112 0.62 -12.17 4.46
CA GLY A 112 1.37 -12.87 3.44
C GLY A 112 1.35 -12.18 2.07
N PHE A 113 1.72 -12.92 1.03
CA PHE A 113 1.73 -12.49 -0.37
C PHE A 113 0.51 -13.02 -1.12
N ILE A 114 -0.05 -12.22 -2.02
CA ILE A 114 -1.09 -12.64 -2.97
C ILE A 114 -0.90 -11.92 -4.30
N VAL A 115 -1.10 -12.66 -5.40
CA VAL A 115 -1.19 -12.10 -6.75
C VAL A 115 -2.66 -11.89 -7.05
N SER A 116 -3.05 -10.65 -7.36
CA SER A 116 -4.44 -10.23 -7.54
C SER A 116 -5.27 -10.46 -6.28
N SER A 117 -5.79 -9.39 -5.70
CA SER A 117 -6.72 -9.52 -4.57
C SER A 117 -8.14 -9.24 -5.05
N HIS A 118 -8.99 -10.26 -5.05
CA HIS A 118 -10.44 -10.10 -5.15
C HIS A 118 -11.03 -10.36 -3.79
N LEU A 119 -11.89 -9.44 -3.35
CA LEU A 119 -12.90 -9.81 -2.36
C LEU A 119 -13.74 -10.93 -2.97
N GLN A 120 -14.10 -11.95 -2.18
CA GLN A 120 -14.94 -13.04 -2.66
C GLN A 120 -16.25 -12.45 -3.26
N GLY A 121 -16.45 -12.61 -4.57
CA GLY A 121 -17.69 -12.22 -5.25
C GLY A 121 -17.56 -11.38 -6.52
N GLU A 122 -16.40 -10.81 -6.83
CA GLU A 122 -16.22 -9.97 -8.03
C GLU A 122 -15.69 -10.77 -9.24
N ALA A 123 -16.16 -10.40 -10.45
CA ALA A 123 -15.82 -11.07 -11.70
C ALA A 123 -14.46 -10.64 -12.30
N VAL A 124 -13.97 -9.45 -11.95
CA VAL A 124 -12.79 -8.82 -12.55
C VAL A 124 -11.65 -8.74 -11.56
N GLN A 125 -10.45 -9.07 -12.03
CA GLN A 125 -9.20 -9.15 -11.33
C GLN A 125 -8.44 -7.81 -11.27
N ASP A 126 -7.78 -7.49 -10.16
CA ASP A 126 -6.91 -6.32 -10.04
C ASP A 126 -5.50 -6.70 -10.52
N TRP A 127 -4.94 -5.89 -11.42
CA TRP A 127 -3.56 -6.02 -11.86
C TRP A 127 -2.59 -5.50 -10.77
N ARG A 128 -2.52 -6.22 -9.63
CA ARG A 128 -1.58 -5.94 -8.53
C ARG A 128 -1.03 -7.20 -7.86
N GLU A 129 0.16 -7.07 -7.30
CA GLU A 129 0.66 -7.96 -6.25
C GLU A 129 0.56 -7.25 -4.90
N ILE A 130 0.28 -7.99 -3.83
CA ILE A 130 0.16 -7.44 -2.48
C ILE A 130 0.96 -8.30 -1.52
N VAL A 131 1.70 -7.65 -0.64
CA VAL A 131 2.17 -8.25 0.61
C VAL A 131 1.53 -7.53 1.78
N THR A 132 0.85 -8.27 2.64
CA THR A 132 0.20 -7.74 3.85
C THR A 132 0.85 -8.34 5.06
N TYR A 133 1.33 -7.51 5.97
CA TYR A 133 1.83 -7.94 7.28
C TYR A 133 1.24 -7.02 8.35
N PHE A 134 0.99 -7.57 9.53
CA PHE A 134 0.35 -6.84 10.62
C PHE A 134 1.42 -6.39 11.62
N SER A 135 1.74 -5.09 11.59
CA SER A 135 2.75 -4.47 12.45
C SER A 135 2.20 -3.99 13.81
N TYR A 136 0.88 -3.88 13.97
CA TYR A 136 0.25 -3.48 15.23
C TYR A 136 -1.05 -4.27 15.50
N PRO A 137 -1.38 -4.57 16.78
CA PRO A 137 -0.58 -4.36 17.99
C PRO A 137 0.65 -5.27 18.03
N VAL A 138 1.73 -4.81 18.68
CA VAL A 138 3.04 -5.51 18.73
C VAL A 138 2.90 -6.97 19.19
N ARG A 139 2.06 -7.22 20.20
CA ARG A 139 1.77 -8.58 20.72
C ARG A 139 1.15 -9.56 19.71
N ASN A 140 0.60 -9.07 18.61
CA ASN A 140 -0.05 -9.87 17.58
C ASN A 140 0.81 -10.03 16.32
N ARG A 141 2.07 -9.58 16.35
CA ARG A 141 2.99 -9.73 15.22
C ARG A 141 3.32 -11.20 15.03
N ASP A 142 3.09 -11.68 13.81
CA ASP A 142 3.51 -12.99 13.36
C ASP A 142 4.64 -12.83 12.34
N TYR A 143 5.88 -12.83 12.83
CA TYR A 143 7.07 -12.66 12.00
C TYR A 143 7.27 -13.79 10.98
N SER A 144 6.62 -14.95 11.16
CA SER A 144 6.64 -16.02 10.14
C SER A 144 5.88 -15.64 8.85
N ARG A 145 5.07 -14.57 8.91
CA ARG A 145 4.29 -14.04 7.79
C ARG A 145 4.90 -12.76 7.19
N TRP A 146 6.03 -12.29 7.71
CA TRP A 146 6.70 -11.09 7.24
C TRP A 146 7.77 -11.48 6.20
N PRO A 147 8.04 -10.63 5.20
CA PRO A 147 9.15 -10.85 4.29
C PRO A 147 10.47 -11.04 5.03
N ASP A 148 11.18 -12.11 4.71
CA ASP A 148 12.53 -12.39 5.21
C ASP A 148 13.64 -11.96 4.24
N LYS A 149 13.24 -11.62 3.01
CA LYS A 149 14.08 -11.08 1.95
C LYS A 149 13.43 -9.83 1.35
N PRO A 150 14.21 -8.80 0.99
CA PRO A 150 15.59 -8.58 1.43
C PRO A 150 15.69 -8.47 2.95
N GLU A 151 16.90 -8.71 3.50
CA GLU A 151 17.16 -8.57 4.93
C GLU A 151 16.85 -7.14 5.42
N GLY A 152 16.43 -7.03 6.68
CA GLY A 152 16.15 -5.73 7.32
C GLY A 152 14.68 -5.33 7.38
N TRP A 153 13.76 -6.08 6.75
CA TRP A 153 12.32 -5.80 6.81
C TRP A 153 11.78 -5.63 8.22
N VAL A 154 12.08 -6.60 9.10
CA VAL A 154 11.67 -6.57 10.51
C VAL A 154 12.25 -5.35 11.22
N LYS A 155 13.56 -5.13 11.11
CA LYS A 155 14.27 -4.04 11.78
C LYS A 155 13.71 -2.66 11.38
N VAL A 156 13.47 -2.44 10.09
CA VAL A 156 12.92 -1.18 9.59
C VAL A 156 11.47 -1.00 10.03
N THR A 157 10.65 -2.03 9.95
CA THR A 157 9.25 -1.98 10.45
C THR A 157 9.17 -1.70 11.95
N GLU A 158 10.17 -2.13 12.72
CA GLU A 158 10.27 -1.86 14.16
C GLU A 158 10.80 -0.48 14.52
N GLY A 159 11.38 0.24 13.56
CA GLY A 159 11.85 1.62 13.73
C GLY A 159 10.75 2.67 13.67
N VAL A 160 9.49 2.27 13.47
CA VAL A 160 8.28 3.11 13.43
C VAL A 160 7.68 3.27 14.82
#